data_AF-A0A1S1P2Y8-F1
#
_entry.id   AF-A0A1S1P2Y8-F1
#
_cell.length_a   1.000
_cell.length_b   1.000
_cell.length_c   1.000
_cell.angle_alpha   90.00
_cell.angle_beta   90.00
_cell.angle_gamma   90.00
#
_symmetry.space_group_name_H-M   'P 1'
#
loop_
_entity.id
_entity.type
_entity.pdbx_description
1 polymer ?
#
loop_
_entity_poly.entity_id
_entity_poly.type
_entity_poly.pdbx_seq_one_letter_code
_entity_poly.pdbx_strand_id
1 'polypeptide(L)'
;MGPRSEPAVLIPPFVGEGRDSHGRGLDPASLTAAVVGDAAVIRAGTERAAYLRSAYRNPDTATRRLEALLARDGTTSTARRVAAEPESIGALRGRTGLFAGARSRDERQTARAAAAALSSSLTRTADAEARALQAYRAAVETRMQADATAVPALSREATTVLKAVTTKATGEAGVNTSPSAEVPESVQREIRTFRAAVEARFGMAGARALLRGGYVDPVSVPEEHWPALAAVGRLYRAAYRMDMARAREVTAQRLAVRHARDTGITL
;
A
#
# COMPACT_ATOMS: atom_id res chain seq x y z
N MET A 1 16.25 39.95 -8.00
CA MET A 1 15.54 38.66 -7.84
C MET A 1 16.60 37.57 -7.87
N GLY A 2 17.19 37.25 -6.71
CA GLY A 2 18.30 36.28 -6.64
C GLY A 2 17.81 34.86 -6.96
N PRO A 3 18.65 33.98 -7.53
CA PRO A 3 18.26 32.60 -7.77
C PRO A 3 17.88 31.97 -6.43
N ARG A 4 16.70 31.35 -6.35
CA ARG A 4 16.33 30.53 -5.20
C ARG A 4 17.30 29.37 -5.19
N SER A 5 18.30 29.41 -4.31
CA SER A 5 19.15 28.24 -4.05
C SER A 5 18.22 27.09 -3.69
N GLU A 6 18.26 26.00 -4.45
CA GLU A 6 17.52 24.79 -4.10
C GLU A 6 17.93 24.39 -2.67
N PRO A 7 16.96 24.02 -1.82
CA PRO A 7 17.28 23.57 -0.48
C PRO A 7 18.20 22.35 -0.61
N ALA A 8 19.35 22.38 0.07
CA ALA A 8 20.27 21.25 0.11
C ALA A 8 19.50 19.97 0.46
N VAL A 9 19.80 18.84 -0.17
CA VAL A 9 19.06 17.59 0.03
C VAL A 9 19.69 16.80 1.18
N LEU A 10 18.87 16.36 2.15
CA LEU A 10 19.31 15.56 3.28
C LEU A 10 19.25 14.06 3.00
N ILE A 11 18.19 13.61 2.31
CA ILE A 11 18.08 12.25 1.78
C ILE A 11 17.68 12.36 0.31
N PRO A 12 18.49 11.87 -0.63
CA PRO A 12 18.17 11.93 -2.05
C PRO A 12 16.97 11.03 -2.41
N PRO A 13 16.35 11.27 -3.58
CA PRO A 13 15.41 10.32 -4.13
C PRO A 13 16.13 8.99 -4.38
N PHE A 14 15.40 7.89 -4.25
CA PHE A 14 15.90 6.57 -4.61
C PHE A 14 15.88 6.42 -6.13
N VAL A 15 16.98 5.88 -6.68
CA VAL A 15 17.14 5.62 -8.11
C VAL A 15 17.19 4.10 -8.30
N GLY A 16 16.07 3.51 -8.71
CA GLY A 16 15.99 2.11 -9.11
C GLY A 16 15.63 2.02 -10.59
N GLU A 17 16.45 1.34 -11.38
CA GLU A 17 16.36 1.21 -12.85
C GLU A 17 15.00 0.68 -13.34
N GLY A 18 13.96 1.51 -13.32
CA GLY A 18 12.57 1.09 -13.54
C GLY A 18 11.97 0.22 -12.43
N ARG A 19 12.62 0.15 -11.27
CA ARG A 19 12.18 -0.65 -10.11
C ARG A 19 12.03 0.23 -8.88
N ASP A 20 11.10 -0.15 -8.00
CA ASP A 20 11.00 0.48 -6.69
C ASP A 20 12.12 0.01 -5.75
N SER A 21 12.22 0.63 -4.58
CA SER A 21 13.23 0.28 -3.57
C SER A 21 13.15 -1.17 -3.11
N HIS A 22 12.00 -1.82 -3.20
CA HIS A 22 11.84 -3.24 -2.89
C HIS A 22 12.22 -4.17 -4.05
N GLY A 23 12.78 -3.63 -5.14
CA GLY A 23 13.15 -4.37 -6.35
C GLY A 23 11.94 -4.77 -7.20
N ARG A 24 10.74 -4.28 -6.88
CA ARG A 24 9.52 -4.60 -7.63
C ARG A 24 9.46 -3.75 -8.89
N GLY A 25 9.11 -4.38 -10.01
CA GLY A 25 8.99 -3.74 -11.32
C GLY A 25 7.55 -3.79 -11.84
N LEU A 26 7.29 -2.94 -12.84
CA LEU A 26 6.05 -2.93 -13.63
C LEU A 26 6.23 -3.63 -14.99
N ASP A 27 7.39 -4.25 -15.22
CA ASP A 27 7.65 -5.05 -16.43
C ASP A 27 6.73 -6.28 -16.48
N PRO A 28 6.44 -6.83 -17.69
CA PRO A 28 5.51 -7.94 -17.84
C PRO A 28 5.85 -9.16 -16.97
N ALA A 29 7.13 -9.48 -16.77
CA ALA A 29 7.52 -10.63 -15.96
C ALA A 29 7.20 -10.42 -14.48
N SER A 30 7.49 -9.22 -13.94
CA SER A 30 7.13 -8.85 -12.58
C SER A 30 5.61 -8.88 -12.36
N LEU A 31 4.83 -8.35 -13.31
CA LEU A 31 3.37 -8.37 -13.23
C LEU A 31 2.80 -9.80 -13.24
N THR A 32 3.29 -10.65 -14.14
CA THR A 32 2.87 -12.05 -14.21
C THR A 32 3.23 -12.81 -12.93
N ALA A 33 4.46 -12.65 -12.43
CA ALA A 33 4.89 -13.30 -11.19
C ALA A 33 4.04 -12.87 -9.99
N ALA A 34 3.70 -11.58 -9.88
CA ALA A 34 2.85 -11.06 -8.82
C ALA A 34 1.43 -11.64 -8.86
N VAL A 35 0.81 -11.70 -10.05
CA VAL A 35 -0.53 -12.27 -10.21
C VAL A 35 -0.54 -13.77 -9.89
N VAL A 36 0.44 -14.52 -10.39
CA VAL A 36 0.56 -15.97 -10.13
C VAL A 36 0.81 -16.27 -8.65
N GLY A 37 1.58 -15.41 -7.97
CA GLY A 37 1.87 -15.53 -6.54
C GLY A 37 0.76 -15.05 -5.60
N ASP A 38 -0.30 -14.42 -6.12
CA ASP A 38 -1.37 -13.89 -5.29
C ASP A 38 -2.21 -15.02 -4.66
N ALA A 39 -2.45 -14.92 -3.36
CA ALA A 39 -3.12 -15.98 -2.60
C ALA A 39 -4.58 -16.21 -3.05
N ALA A 40 -5.29 -15.17 -3.51
CA ALA A 40 -6.66 -15.31 -4.00
C ALA A 40 -6.68 -15.97 -5.38
N VAL A 41 -5.70 -15.65 -6.25
CA VAL A 41 -5.51 -16.31 -7.56
C VAL A 41 -5.17 -17.79 -7.37
N ILE A 42 -4.21 -18.11 -6.49
CA ILE A 42 -3.84 -19.49 -6.16
C ILE A 42 -5.06 -20.26 -5.67
N ARG A 43 -5.81 -19.70 -4.71
CA ARG A 43 -7.03 -20.34 -4.19
C ARG A 43 -8.07 -20.57 -5.28
N ALA A 44 -8.36 -19.57 -6.11
CA ALA A 44 -9.30 -19.70 -7.23
C ALA A 44 -8.87 -20.80 -8.22
N GLY A 45 -7.56 -20.88 -8.52
CA GLY A 45 -6.97 -21.96 -9.32
C GLY A 45 -7.15 -23.34 -8.70
N THR A 46 -6.96 -23.47 -7.39
CA THR A 46 -7.18 -24.75 -6.69
C THR A 46 -8.64 -25.20 -6.70
N GLU A 47 -9.58 -24.27 -6.53
CA GLU A 47 -11.02 -24.54 -6.63
C GLU A 47 -11.38 -25.01 -8.04
N ARG A 48 -10.92 -24.29 -9.07
CA ARG A 48 -11.12 -24.65 -10.49
C ARG A 48 -10.64 -26.07 -10.77
N ALA A 49 -9.43 -26.42 -10.31
CA ALA A 49 -8.86 -27.75 -10.47
C ALA A 49 -9.70 -28.84 -9.76
N ALA A 50 -10.24 -28.54 -8.57
CA ALA A 50 -11.13 -29.45 -7.85
C ALA A 50 -12.46 -29.69 -8.58
N TYR A 51 -13.06 -28.65 -9.17
CA TYR A 51 -14.27 -28.78 -9.98
C TYR A 51 -14.02 -29.59 -11.24
N LEU A 52 -12.89 -29.37 -11.93
CA LEU A 52 -12.53 -30.15 -13.12
C LEU A 52 -12.38 -31.65 -12.79
N ARG A 53 -11.73 -31.99 -11.67
CA ARG A 53 -11.59 -33.39 -11.21
C ARG A 53 -12.94 -34.03 -10.86
N SER A 54 -13.84 -33.26 -10.26
CA SER A 54 -15.18 -33.74 -9.87
C SER A 54 -16.13 -33.86 -11.06
N ALA A 55 -15.99 -33.02 -12.08
CA ALA A 55 -16.90 -32.97 -13.23
C ALA A 55 -16.51 -33.97 -14.33
N TYR A 56 -15.23 -34.08 -14.69
CA TYR A 56 -14.81 -34.73 -15.93
C TYR A 56 -14.13 -36.08 -15.72
N ARG A 57 -14.31 -36.99 -16.68
CA ARG A 57 -13.64 -38.31 -16.68
C ARG A 57 -12.13 -38.19 -16.88
N ASN A 58 -11.70 -37.24 -17.70
CA ASN A 58 -10.30 -36.92 -17.95
C ASN A 58 -10.07 -35.43 -17.66
N PRO A 59 -9.70 -35.08 -16.41
CA PRO A 59 -9.54 -33.69 -15.98
C PRO A 59 -8.43 -32.94 -16.74
N ASP A 60 -7.34 -33.61 -17.11
CA ASP A 60 -6.22 -32.97 -17.80
C ASP A 60 -6.61 -32.55 -19.23
N THR A 61 -7.36 -33.40 -19.92
CA THR A 61 -7.90 -33.07 -21.25
C THR A 61 -8.96 -31.97 -21.17
N ALA A 62 -9.81 -32.00 -20.13
CA ALA A 62 -10.77 -30.93 -19.89
C ALA A 62 -10.09 -29.59 -19.60
N THR A 63 -9.01 -29.60 -18.81
CA THR A 63 -8.19 -28.43 -18.52
C THR A 63 -7.62 -27.83 -19.80
N ARG A 64 -6.95 -28.63 -20.65
CA ARG A 64 -6.40 -28.13 -21.91
C ARG A 64 -7.46 -27.53 -22.85
N ARG A 65 -8.63 -28.15 -22.94
CA ARG A 65 -9.74 -27.62 -23.76
C ARG A 65 -10.32 -26.34 -23.18
N LEU A 66 -10.47 -26.28 -21.86
CA LEU A 66 -10.91 -25.08 -21.16
C LEU A 66 -9.94 -23.92 -21.41
N GLU A 67 -8.63 -24.13 -21.25
CA GLU A 67 -7.61 -23.09 -21.50
C GLU A 67 -7.63 -22.65 -22.98
N ALA A 68 -7.82 -23.57 -23.93
CA ALA A 68 -7.97 -23.22 -25.34
C ALA A 68 -9.24 -22.38 -25.62
N LEU A 69 -10.36 -22.67 -24.95
CA LEU A 69 -11.56 -21.84 -25.03
C LEU A 69 -11.35 -20.47 -24.40
N LEU A 70 -10.70 -20.39 -23.23
CA LEU A 70 -10.39 -19.13 -22.57
C LEU A 70 -9.53 -18.23 -23.47
N ALA A 71 -8.49 -18.81 -24.11
CA ALA A 71 -7.62 -18.07 -25.02
C ALA A 71 -8.35 -17.57 -26.28
N ARG A 72 -9.34 -18.33 -26.80
CA ARG A 72 -10.07 -17.99 -28.02
C ARG A 72 -11.25 -17.04 -27.78
N ASP A 73 -12.05 -17.33 -26.76
CA ASP A 73 -13.38 -16.75 -26.56
C ASP A 73 -13.45 -15.82 -25.33
N GLY A 74 -12.42 -15.81 -24.48
CA GLY A 74 -12.39 -15.08 -23.23
C GLY A 74 -13.24 -15.69 -22.11
N THR A 75 -13.09 -15.17 -20.88
CA THR A 75 -13.69 -15.72 -19.66
C THR A 75 -15.22 -15.76 -19.73
N THR A 76 -15.87 -14.65 -20.07
CA THR A 76 -17.34 -14.54 -20.05
C THR A 76 -18.00 -15.51 -21.02
N SER A 77 -17.50 -15.57 -22.26
CA SER A 77 -18.04 -16.48 -23.27
C SER A 77 -17.80 -17.94 -22.91
N THR A 78 -16.59 -18.26 -22.44
CA THR A 78 -16.24 -19.61 -22.00
C THR A 78 -17.08 -20.06 -20.81
N ALA A 79 -17.26 -19.20 -19.79
CA ALA A 79 -18.09 -19.51 -18.63
C ALA A 79 -19.54 -19.81 -19.03
N ARG A 80 -20.13 -18.99 -19.91
CA ARG A 80 -21.47 -19.22 -20.44
C ARG A 80 -21.55 -20.54 -21.23
N ARG A 81 -20.54 -20.83 -22.06
CA ARG A 81 -20.48 -22.08 -22.83
C ARG A 81 -20.38 -23.31 -21.93
N VAL A 82 -19.51 -23.29 -20.93
CA VAL A 82 -19.34 -24.40 -19.97
C VAL A 82 -20.59 -24.59 -19.11
N ALA A 83 -21.30 -23.51 -18.77
CA ALA A 83 -22.56 -23.60 -18.04
C ALA A 83 -23.68 -24.24 -18.87
N ALA A 84 -23.76 -23.90 -20.16
CA ALA A 84 -24.81 -24.41 -21.06
C ALA A 84 -24.50 -25.82 -21.60
N GLU A 85 -23.25 -26.08 -21.96
CA GLU A 85 -22.77 -27.30 -22.59
C GLU A 85 -21.45 -27.74 -21.91
N PRO A 86 -21.49 -28.30 -20.70
CA PRO A 86 -20.29 -28.72 -19.98
C PRO A 86 -19.54 -29.84 -20.73
N GLU A 87 -20.23 -30.66 -21.52
CA GLU A 87 -19.61 -31.67 -22.37
C GLU A 87 -18.67 -31.08 -23.46
N SER A 88 -18.77 -29.78 -23.77
CA SER A 88 -17.93 -29.10 -24.76
C SER A 88 -16.43 -29.11 -24.41
N ILE A 89 -16.08 -29.24 -23.13
CA ILE A 89 -14.69 -29.37 -22.69
C ILE A 89 -14.32 -30.80 -22.31
N GLY A 90 -15.26 -31.73 -22.21
CA GLY A 90 -14.96 -33.15 -21.99
C GLY A 90 -16.13 -33.99 -21.52
N ALA A 91 -15.97 -35.32 -21.56
CA ALA A 91 -17.00 -36.23 -21.08
C ALA A 91 -17.13 -36.17 -19.54
N LEU A 92 -18.34 -35.88 -19.05
CA LEU A 92 -18.62 -35.86 -17.62
C LEU A 92 -18.57 -37.26 -16.99
N ARG A 93 -18.28 -37.31 -15.69
CA ARG A 93 -18.31 -38.54 -14.87
C ARG A 93 -19.73 -39.09 -14.74
N GLY A 94 -19.83 -40.36 -14.35
CA GLY A 94 -21.10 -41.08 -14.28
C GLY A 94 -21.75 -41.33 -15.65
N ARG A 95 -22.95 -41.91 -15.62
CA ARG A 95 -23.79 -42.22 -16.79
C ARG A 95 -25.26 -42.01 -16.43
N THR A 96 -26.05 -41.65 -17.42
CA THR A 96 -27.52 -41.56 -17.36
C THR A 96 -28.13 -42.53 -18.35
N GLY A 97 -29.40 -42.89 -18.14
CA GLY A 97 -30.16 -43.80 -19.00
C GLY A 97 -30.76 -44.98 -18.25
N LEU A 98 -31.63 -45.72 -18.94
CA LEU A 98 -32.40 -46.83 -18.37
C LEU A 98 -31.50 -47.92 -17.73
N PHE A 99 -30.32 -48.16 -18.31
CA PHE A 99 -29.36 -49.17 -17.85
C PHE A 99 -28.31 -48.64 -16.86
N ALA A 100 -28.36 -47.37 -16.47
CA ALA A 100 -27.42 -46.81 -15.49
C ALA A 100 -27.88 -47.16 -14.06
N GLY A 101 -27.01 -47.83 -13.27
CA GLY A 101 -27.25 -48.06 -11.85
C GLY A 101 -27.24 -46.77 -11.02
N ALA A 102 -27.85 -46.79 -9.82
CA ALA A 102 -28.05 -45.61 -8.97
C ALA A 102 -26.76 -44.79 -8.75
N ARG A 103 -25.68 -45.43 -8.31
CA ARG A 103 -24.36 -44.79 -8.11
C ARG A 103 -23.88 -44.03 -9.35
N SER A 104 -24.07 -44.59 -10.53
CA SER A 104 -23.64 -43.97 -11.79
C SER A 104 -24.46 -42.73 -12.15
N ARG A 105 -25.74 -42.68 -11.72
CA ARG A 105 -26.60 -41.50 -11.87
C ARG A 105 -26.22 -40.43 -10.85
N ASP A 106 -25.94 -40.81 -9.61
CA ASP A 106 -25.48 -39.89 -8.56
C ASP A 106 -24.14 -39.24 -8.96
N GLU A 107 -23.18 -40.03 -9.42
CA GLU A 107 -21.92 -39.51 -9.96
C GLU A 107 -22.13 -38.53 -11.11
N ARG A 108 -23.12 -38.76 -11.98
CA ARG A 108 -23.48 -37.82 -13.05
C ARG A 108 -24.08 -36.53 -12.48
N GLN A 109 -24.93 -36.62 -11.46
CA GLN A 109 -25.53 -35.45 -10.84
C GLN A 109 -24.47 -34.59 -10.15
N THR A 110 -23.56 -35.19 -9.39
CA THR A 110 -22.40 -34.49 -8.80
C THR A 110 -21.51 -33.87 -9.88
N ALA A 111 -21.26 -34.57 -10.98
CA ALA A 111 -20.46 -34.05 -12.08
C ALA A 111 -21.07 -32.81 -12.73
N ARG A 112 -22.40 -32.80 -12.94
CA ARG A 112 -23.12 -31.63 -13.46
C ARG A 112 -23.08 -30.46 -12.49
N ALA A 113 -23.28 -30.71 -11.19
CA ALA A 113 -23.17 -29.67 -10.17
C ALA A 113 -21.76 -29.06 -10.13
N ALA A 114 -20.71 -29.89 -10.21
CA ALA A 114 -19.34 -29.43 -10.29
C ALA A 114 -19.06 -28.62 -11.57
N ALA A 115 -19.61 -29.02 -12.71
CA ALA A 115 -19.48 -28.26 -13.96
C ALA A 115 -20.20 -26.90 -13.92
N ALA A 116 -21.36 -26.82 -13.27
CA ALA A 116 -22.04 -25.55 -13.01
C ALA A 116 -21.26 -24.65 -12.03
N ALA A 117 -20.60 -25.23 -11.03
CA ALA A 117 -19.74 -24.47 -10.12
C ALA A 117 -18.45 -23.99 -10.81
N LEU A 118 -17.93 -24.78 -11.77
CA LEU A 118 -16.76 -24.43 -12.58
C LEU A 118 -16.99 -23.13 -13.36
N SER A 119 -18.14 -22.94 -14.01
CA SER A 119 -18.40 -21.71 -14.77
C SER A 119 -18.33 -20.45 -13.90
N SER A 120 -18.93 -20.49 -12.72
CA SER A 120 -18.86 -19.41 -11.73
C SER A 120 -17.43 -19.19 -11.23
N SER A 121 -16.65 -20.26 -11.07
CA SER A 121 -15.25 -20.21 -10.66
C SER A 121 -14.35 -19.53 -11.70
N LEU A 122 -14.66 -19.63 -13.00
CA LEU A 122 -13.90 -18.93 -14.05
C LEU A 122 -13.98 -17.41 -13.88
N THR A 123 -15.18 -16.88 -13.65
CA THR A 123 -15.36 -15.44 -13.38
C THR A 123 -14.63 -15.02 -12.12
N ARG A 124 -14.75 -15.78 -11.02
CA ARG A 124 -14.02 -15.49 -9.78
C ARG A 124 -12.51 -15.49 -9.95
N THR A 125 -11.98 -16.38 -10.79
CA THR A 125 -10.54 -16.46 -11.09
C THR A 125 -10.10 -15.21 -11.85
N ALA A 126 -10.82 -14.82 -12.91
CA ALA A 126 -10.51 -13.61 -13.67
C ALA A 126 -10.60 -12.34 -12.81
N ASP A 127 -11.61 -12.23 -11.93
CA ASP A 127 -11.75 -11.11 -11.00
C ASP A 127 -10.62 -11.08 -9.95
N ALA A 128 -10.13 -12.25 -9.52
CA ALA A 128 -8.99 -12.34 -8.61
C ALA A 128 -7.71 -11.89 -9.32
N GLU A 129 -7.46 -12.34 -10.54
CA GLU A 129 -6.29 -11.96 -11.35
C GLU A 129 -6.28 -10.46 -11.65
N ALA A 130 -7.43 -9.90 -12.05
CA ALA A 130 -7.56 -8.47 -12.32
C ALA A 130 -7.30 -7.61 -11.07
N ARG A 131 -7.86 -8.02 -9.91
CA ARG A 131 -7.62 -7.34 -8.63
C ARG A 131 -6.16 -7.45 -8.18
N ALA A 132 -5.55 -8.63 -8.29
CA ALA A 132 -4.15 -8.84 -7.96
C ALA A 132 -3.24 -7.94 -8.81
N LEU A 133 -3.50 -7.87 -10.12
CA LEU A 133 -2.75 -7.01 -11.03
C LEU A 133 -2.88 -5.53 -10.68
N GLN A 134 -4.11 -5.05 -10.45
CA GLN A 134 -4.36 -3.65 -10.08
C GLN A 134 -3.73 -3.30 -8.73
N ALA A 135 -3.89 -4.16 -7.73
CA ALA A 135 -3.32 -3.96 -6.40
C ALA A 135 -1.79 -3.92 -6.44
N TYR A 136 -1.16 -4.83 -7.19
CA TYR A 136 0.29 -4.86 -7.35
C TYR A 136 0.78 -3.59 -8.06
N ARG A 137 0.17 -3.19 -9.18
CA ARG A 137 0.54 -1.95 -9.91
C ARG A 137 0.44 -0.74 -9.01
N ALA A 138 -0.70 -0.54 -8.34
CA ALA A 138 -0.90 0.58 -7.44
C ALA A 138 0.11 0.60 -6.29
N ALA A 139 0.45 -0.57 -5.74
CA ALA A 139 1.44 -0.69 -4.67
C ALA A 139 2.87 -0.36 -5.13
N VAL A 140 3.24 -0.75 -6.35
CA VAL A 140 4.55 -0.42 -6.94
C VAL A 140 4.60 1.06 -7.32
N GLU A 141 3.59 1.59 -8.00
CA GLU A 141 3.52 3.02 -8.38
C GLU A 141 3.56 3.94 -7.16
N THR A 142 2.77 3.61 -6.12
CA THR A 142 2.79 4.37 -4.86
C THR A 142 4.19 4.36 -4.23
N ARG A 143 4.87 3.22 -4.27
CA ARG A 143 6.22 3.09 -3.73
C ARG A 143 7.25 3.85 -4.57
N MET A 144 7.18 3.75 -5.90
CA MET A 144 8.03 4.53 -6.80
C MET A 144 7.84 6.04 -6.61
N GLN A 145 6.62 6.51 -6.39
CA GLN A 145 6.34 7.91 -6.10
C GLN A 145 6.92 8.35 -4.74
N ALA A 146 6.78 7.51 -3.72
CA ALA A 146 7.43 7.74 -2.43
C ALA A 146 8.96 7.75 -2.61
N ASP A 147 9.50 6.85 -3.43
CA ASP A 147 10.92 6.70 -3.69
C ASP A 147 11.53 7.90 -4.41
N ALA A 148 10.80 8.49 -5.35
CA ALA A 148 11.17 9.72 -6.04
C ALA A 148 11.14 10.97 -5.15
N THR A 149 10.64 10.88 -3.91
CA THR A 149 10.57 12.03 -2.99
C THR A 149 11.90 12.23 -2.27
N ALA A 150 12.58 13.34 -2.57
CA ALA A 150 13.74 13.79 -1.80
C ALA A 150 13.30 14.37 -0.44
N VAL A 151 14.08 14.13 0.61
CA VAL A 151 13.90 14.82 1.90
C VAL A 151 14.84 16.03 1.94
N PRO A 152 14.31 17.27 1.99
CA PRO A 152 15.15 18.46 2.03
C PRO A 152 15.87 18.57 3.38
N ALA A 153 17.06 19.16 3.36
CA ALA A 153 17.71 19.64 4.56
C ALA A 153 17.00 20.90 5.06
N LEU A 154 16.98 21.05 6.38
CA LEU A 154 16.51 22.26 7.03
C LEU A 154 17.63 23.30 7.09
N SER A 155 17.26 24.57 6.98
CA SER A 155 18.12 25.71 7.21
C SER A 155 18.70 25.68 8.62
N ARG A 156 19.80 26.42 8.81
CA ARG A 156 20.42 26.56 10.13
C ARG A 156 19.45 27.16 11.14
N GLU A 157 18.61 28.10 10.69
CA GLU A 157 17.59 28.75 11.51
C GLU A 157 16.50 27.74 11.94
N ALA A 158 15.90 27.01 10.99
CA ALA A 158 14.91 25.98 11.30
C ALA A 158 15.47 24.89 12.22
N THR A 159 16.72 24.46 11.99
CA THR A 159 17.40 23.50 12.85
C THR A 159 17.59 24.03 14.27
N THR A 160 17.90 25.32 14.43
CA THR A 160 18.09 25.96 15.74
C THR A 160 16.77 26.01 16.51
N VAL A 161 15.67 26.39 15.85
CA VAL A 161 14.32 26.38 16.43
C VAL A 161 13.96 24.98 16.91
N LEU A 162 14.15 23.95 16.08
CA LEU A 162 13.83 22.57 16.45
C LEU A 162 14.71 22.04 17.61
N LYS A 163 15.98 22.43 17.67
CA LYS A 163 16.87 22.11 18.81
C LYS A 163 16.36 22.72 20.11
N ALA A 164 15.96 23.99 20.10
CA ALA A 164 15.39 24.65 21.29
C ALA A 164 14.12 23.94 21.79
N VAL A 165 13.24 23.52 20.88
CA VAL A 165 12.05 22.71 21.22
C VAL A 165 12.44 21.39 21.89
N THR A 166 13.50 20.72 21.43
CA THR A 166 13.96 19.48 22.06
C THR A 166 14.56 19.69 23.45
N THR A 167 15.43 20.68 23.64
CA THR A 167 16.08 20.97 24.93
C THR A 167 15.08 21.36 26.01
N LYS A 168 14.02 22.12 25.64
CA LYS A 168 12.93 22.41 26.58
C LYS A 168 12.16 21.16 26.98
N ALA A 169 11.89 20.27 26.02
CA ALA A 169 11.15 19.05 26.28
C ALA A 169 11.91 18.04 27.17
N THR A 170 13.26 18.06 27.16
CA THR A 170 14.09 17.21 28.03
C THR A 170 14.31 17.79 29.42
N GLY A 171 13.87 19.03 29.68
CA GLY A 171 14.12 19.71 30.96
C GLY A 171 15.55 20.23 31.14
N GLU A 172 16.38 20.13 30.09
CA GLU A 172 17.77 20.61 30.06
C GLU A 172 17.86 22.11 29.72
N ALA A 173 16.71 22.76 29.57
CA ALA A 173 16.60 24.18 29.33
C ALA A 173 17.03 25.00 30.56
N GLY A 174 17.98 25.92 30.38
CA GLY A 174 18.16 27.04 31.31
C GLY A 174 16.94 27.97 31.29
N VAL A 175 16.77 28.78 32.35
CA VAL A 175 15.61 29.66 32.63
C VAL A 175 15.15 30.56 31.45
N ASN A 176 15.96 30.74 30.41
CA ASN A 176 15.75 31.74 29.35
C ASN A 176 15.38 31.17 27.95
N THR A 177 15.15 29.88 27.77
CA THR A 177 14.74 29.36 26.43
C THR A 177 13.22 29.35 26.28
N SER A 178 12.64 30.51 25.96
CA SER A 178 11.23 30.59 25.57
C SER A 178 11.06 30.11 24.12
N PRO A 179 10.24 29.09 23.83
CA PRO A 179 9.87 28.71 22.46
C PRO A 179 8.90 29.74 21.85
N SER A 180 8.49 30.74 22.63
CA SER A 180 7.56 31.82 22.26
C SER A 180 8.23 32.99 21.53
N ALA A 181 9.50 32.88 21.14
CA ALA A 181 10.00 33.75 20.08
C ALA A 181 9.17 33.45 18.82
N GLU A 182 8.52 34.45 18.25
CA GLU A 182 7.74 34.29 17.02
C GLU A 182 8.62 33.65 15.94
N VAL A 183 8.42 32.34 15.71
CA VAL A 183 9.15 31.63 14.66
C VAL A 183 8.73 32.25 13.32
N PRO A 184 9.68 32.73 12.48
CA PRO A 184 9.32 33.36 11.22
C PRO A 184 8.47 32.44 10.35
N GLU A 185 7.48 33.00 9.64
CA GLU A 185 6.57 32.20 8.79
C GLU A 185 7.34 31.43 7.71
N SER A 186 8.48 31.97 7.24
CA SER A 186 9.40 31.27 6.34
C SER A 186 9.92 29.97 6.94
N VAL A 187 10.38 29.99 8.19
CA VAL A 187 10.89 28.83 8.93
C VAL A 187 9.77 27.83 9.20
N GLN A 188 8.58 28.31 9.57
CA GLN A 188 7.43 27.44 9.77
C GLN A 188 7.05 26.70 8.48
N ARG A 189 7.00 27.42 7.34
CA ARG A 189 6.73 26.82 6.03
C ARG A 189 7.79 25.79 5.67
N GLU A 190 9.06 26.08 5.90
CA GLU A 190 10.17 25.15 5.68
C GLU A 190 10.00 23.86 6.49
N ILE A 191 9.71 23.97 7.80
CA ILE A 191 9.46 22.81 8.67
C ILE A 191 8.26 22.00 8.18
N ARG A 192 7.18 22.64 7.74
CA ARG A 192 6.01 21.95 7.16
C ARG A 192 6.37 21.20 5.87
N THR A 193 7.14 21.83 4.98
CA THR A 193 7.62 21.19 3.74
C THR A 193 8.50 19.99 4.04
N PHE A 194 9.43 20.11 5.00
CA PHE A 194 10.24 18.98 5.46
C PHE A 194 9.39 17.83 5.99
N ARG A 195 8.40 18.12 6.86
CA ARG A 195 7.50 17.09 7.39
C ARG A 195 6.71 16.39 6.29
N ALA A 196 6.16 17.15 5.35
CA ALA A 196 5.42 16.61 4.22
C ALA A 196 6.30 15.70 3.34
N ALA A 197 7.56 16.08 3.10
CA ALA A 197 8.52 15.25 2.37
C ALA A 197 8.84 13.94 3.11
N VAL A 198 9.01 13.98 4.44
CA VAL A 198 9.22 12.78 5.26
C VAL A 198 8.00 11.85 5.19
N GLU A 199 6.79 12.40 5.31
CA GLU A 199 5.54 11.64 5.25
C GLU A 199 5.30 11.05 3.85
N ALA A 200 5.63 11.77 2.79
CA ALA A 200 5.57 11.28 1.42
C ALA A 200 6.62 10.19 1.14
N ARG A 201 7.86 10.35 1.64
CA ARG A 201 8.96 9.41 1.42
C ARG A 201 8.79 8.08 2.14
N PHE A 202 8.36 8.13 3.40
CA PHE A 202 8.31 6.93 4.27
C PHE A 202 6.89 6.44 4.51
N GLY A 203 5.88 7.13 3.95
CA GLY A 203 4.48 6.89 4.24
C GLY A 203 4.11 7.21 5.69
N MET A 204 2.81 7.17 5.99
CA MET A 204 2.31 7.46 7.34
C MET A 204 2.81 6.46 8.38
N ALA A 205 2.97 5.18 8.02
CA ALA A 205 3.47 4.16 8.93
C ALA A 205 4.95 4.40 9.29
N GLY A 206 5.80 4.69 8.29
CA GLY A 206 7.22 5.02 8.50
C GLY A 206 7.39 6.32 9.28
N ALA A 207 6.62 7.36 8.94
CA ALA A 207 6.61 8.61 9.70
C ALA A 207 6.25 8.38 11.19
N ARG A 208 5.24 7.56 11.48
CA ARG A 208 4.91 7.18 12.88
C ARG A 208 6.01 6.36 13.55
N ALA A 209 6.75 5.55 12.82
CA ALA A 209 7.91 4.84 13.37
C ALA A 209 9.02 5.84 13.72
N LEU A 210 9.35 6.80 12.84
CA LEU A 210 10.30 7.89 13.13
C LEU A 210 9.88 8.67 14.38
N LEU A 211 8.60 8.97 14.56
CA LEU A 211 8.09 9.67 15.75
C LEU A 211 8.36 8.90 17.04
N ARG A 212 8.28 7.57 16.99
CA ARG A 212 8.51 6.68 18.14
C ARG A 212 9.98 6.30 18.31
N GLY A 213 10.87 6.74 17.41
CA GLY A 213 12.25 6.26 17.37
C GLY A 213 12.36 4.78 16.97
N GLY A 214 11.33 4.24 16.35
CA GLY A 214 11.30 2.88 15.84
C GLY A 214 11.98 2.75 14.47
N TYR A 215 12.08 1.50 14.01
CA TYR A 215 12.66 1.16 12.73
C TYR A 215 11.82 1.69 11.56
N VAL A 216 12.50 2.30 10.59
CA VAL A 216 11.97 2.57 9.25
C VAL A 216 12.78 1.74 8.29
N ASP A 217 12.10 1.15 7.32
CA ASP A 217 12.73 0.40 6.26
C ASP A 217 13.77 1.26 5.51
N PRO A 218 15.08 0.99 5.69
CA PRO A 218 16.15 1.78 5.11
C PRO A 218 16.39 1.40 3.66
N VAL A 219 15.71 0.39 3.11
CA VAL A 219 15.88 -0.05 1.71
C VAL A 219 15.63 1.09 0.72
N SER A 220 14.81 2.05 1.11
CA SER A 220 14.56 3.25 0.31
C SER A 220 15.65 4.32 0.44
N VAL A 221 16.61 4.19 1.35
CA VAL A 221 17.66 5.16 1.66
C VAL A 221 19.03 4.51 1.41
N PRO A 222 19.87 5.06 0.50
CA PRO A 222 21.22 4.53 0.29
C PRO A 222 22.01 4.47 1.61
N GLU A 223 22.87 3.46 1.75
CA GLU A 223 23.60 3.19 3.00
C GLU A 223 24.42 4.39 3.47
N GLU A 224 25.01 5.13 2.53
CA GLU A 224 25.74 6.39 2.80
C GLU A 224 24.90 7.47 3.51
N HIS A 225 23.56 7.38 3.43
CA HIS A 225 22.63 8.34 4.01
C HIS A 225 21.94 7.83 5.29
N TRP A 226 22.32 6.67 5.84
CA TRP A 226 21.76 6.19 7.11
C TRP A 226 21.98 7.14 8.31
N PRO A 227 23.14 7.81 8.46
CA PRO A 227 23.29 8.86 9.48
C PRO A 227 22.29 10.03 9.29
N ALA A 228 21.99 10.37 8.03
CA ALA A 228 21.01 11.38 7.69
C ALA A 228 19.58 10.92 8.02
N LEU A 229 19.24 9.64 7.84
CA LEU A 229 17.96 9.06 8.28
C LEU A 229 17.76 9.20 9.81
N ALA A 230 18.80 8.93 10.59
CA ALA A 230 18.74 9.15 12.04
C ALA A 230 18.52 10.63 12.39
N ALA A 231 19.16 11.55 11.65
CA ALA A 231 18.94 12.99 11.79
C ALA A 231 17.50 13.39 11.43
N VAL A 232 16.95 12.87 10.33
CA VAL A 232 15.55 13.07 9.91
C VAL A 232 14.60 12.65 11.02
N GLY A 233 14.80 11.48 11.63
CA GLY A 233 13.96 11.03 12.74
C GLY A 233 13.96 11.99 13.94
N ARG A 234 15.13 12.53 14.31
CA ARG A 234 15.25 13.54 15.38
C ARG A 234 14.52 14.84 15.02
N LEU A 235 14.76 15.37 13.82
CA LEU A 235 14.16 16.61 13.35
C LEU A 235 12.63 16.48 13.20
N TYR A 236 12.14 15.36 12.68
CA TYR A 236 10.72 15.09 12.54
C TYR A 236 10.00 15.04 13.90
N ARG A 237 10.60 14.40 14.91
CA ARG A 237 10.09 14.41 16.29
C ARG A 237 10.05 15.81 16.89
N ALA A 238 11.11 16.59 16.68
CA ALA A 238 11.18 17.97 17.17
C ALA A 238 10.07 18.84 16.54
N ALA A 239 9.88 18.72 15.23
CA ALA A 239 8.85 19.44 14.49
C ALA A 239 7.44 19.05 14.97
N TYR A 240 7.18 17.76 15.16
CA TYR A 240 5.88 17.29 15.68
C TYR A 240 5.61 17.82 17.10
N ARG A 241 6.62 17.86 17.97
CA ARG A 241 6.50 18.44 19.32
C ARG A 241 6.19 19.94 19.29
N MET A 242 6.82 20.67 18.37
CA MET A 242 6.56 22.11 18.18
C MET A 242 5.09 22.36 17.82
N ASP A 243 4.54 21.60 16.87
CA ASP A 243 3.12 21.73 16.49
C ASP A 243 2.17 21.39 17.65
N MET A 244 2.48 20.35 18.42
CA MET A 244 1.70 19.99 19.60
C MET A 244 1.77 21.05 20.70
N ALA A 245 2.93 21.65 20.95
CA ALA A 245 3.09 22.73 21.92
C ALA A 245 2.26 23.96 21.50
N ARG A 246 2.33 24.35 20.22
CA ARG A 246 1.57 25.46 19.67
C ARG A 246 0.05 25.21 19.72
N ALA A 247 -0.39 23.99 19.40
CA ALA A 247 -1.80 23.64 19.49
C ALA A 247 -2.34 23.75 20.93
N ARG A 248 -1.52 23.38 21.93
CA ARG A 248 -1.85 23.57 23.35
C ARG A 248 -1.92 25.03 23.73
N GLU A 249 -0.97 25.85 23.28
CA GLU A 249 -0.95 27.30 23.53
C GLU A 249 -2.19 27.99 22.95
N VAL A 250 -2.53 27.71 21.69
CA VAL A 250 -3.75 28.25 21.04
C VAL A 250 -5.02 27.81 21.79
N THR A 251 -5.07 26.55 22.24
CA THR A 251 -6.21 26.04 23.00
C THR A 251 -6.32 26.73 24.37
N ALA A 252 -5.19 26.89 25.08
CA ALA A 252 -5.13 27.61 26.34
C ALA A 252 -5.52 29.09 26.20
N GLN A 253 -5.07 29.76 25.14
CA GLN A 253 -5.46 31.14 24.81
C GLN A 253 -6.96 31.25 24.56
N ARG A 254 -7.56 30.33 23.80
CA ARG A 254 -9.00 30.29 23.55
C ARG A 254 -9.80 30.09 24.85
N LEU A 255 -9.35 29.19 25.72
CA LEU A 255 -9.96 28.98 27.03
C LEU A 255 -9.83 30.23 27.91
N ALA A 256 -8.66 30.87 27.96
CA ALA A 256 -8.43 32.09 28.72
C ALA A 256 -9.30 33.25 28.24
N VAL A 257 -9.45 33.45 26.93
CA VAL A 257 -10.36 34.47 26.35
C VAL A 257 -11.82 34.16 26.68
N ARG A 258 -12.22 32.88 26.66
CA ARG A 258 -13.57 32.47 27.08
C ARG A 258 -13.81 32.75 28.56
N HIS A 259 -12.88 32.37 29.42
CA HIS A 259 -12.95 32.66 30.85
C HIS A 259 -12.98 34.17 31.12
N ALA A 260 -12.14 34.98 30.46
CA ALA A 260 -12.16 36.44 30.62
C ALA A 260 -13.52 37.06 30.22
N ARG A 261 -14.15 36.54 29.16
CA ARG A 261 -15.51 36.94 28.74
C ARG A 261 -16.58 36.50 29.73
N ASP A 262 -16.52 35.26 30.22
CA ASP A 262 -17.50 34.71 31.17
C ASP A 262 -17.38 35.35 32.56
N THR A 263 -16.19 35.87 32.94
CA THR A 263 -15.96 36.52 34.25
C THR A 263 -16.21 38.03 34.23
N GLY A 264 -16.61 38.63 33.10
CA GLY A 264 -16.94 40.05 33.01
C GLY A 264 -15.77 41.00 33.32
N ILE A 265 -14.52 40.55 33.17
CA ILE A 265 -13.34 41.41 33.34
C ILE A 265 -13.02 42.02 31.98
N THR A 266 -13.55 43.21 31.75
CA THR A 266 -13.05 44.11 30.71
C THR A 266 -11.68 44.61 31.16
N LEU A 267 -10.61 44.27 30.43
CA LEU A 267 -9.34 45.02 30.48
C LEU A 267 -9.48 46.27 29.61
#